data_AF-A0A8C6SE12-F1
#
_entry.id   AF-A0A8C6SE12-F1
#
_cell.length_a   1.000
_cell.length_b   1.000
_cell.length_c   1.000
_cell.angle_alpha   90.00
_cell.angle_beta   90.00
_cell.angle_gamma   90.00
#
_symmetry.space_group_name_H-M   'P 1'
#
loop_
_entity.id
_entity.type
_entity.pdbx_description
1 polymer ?
#
loop_
_entity_poly.entity_id
_entity_poly.type
_entity_poly.pdbx_seq_one_letter_code
_entity_poly.pdbx_strand_id
1 'polypeptide(L)'
;SSSGAANCSAPSPSHEITEQRAALPDYKKLTRLYCMNGGYHLQLLPDGTVRGQRDDGDVHTFLKLKAVDRGVVVILGEEAGRYLAMNSEGRLYSSPTVNEECYFLEKLEENHYNTYQSKHYKEMNWYVGLKKNGRPKTGPRTHIGQKAIFFLPRQVHDSGE
;
A
#
# COMPACT_ATOMS: atom_id res chain seq x y z
N SER A 1 -0.72 -15.70 -71.22
CA SER A 1 0.42 -14.82 -70.86
C SER A 1 -0.10 -13.72 -69.96
N SER A 2 0.53 -13.58 -68.81
CA SER A 2 0.07 -12.96 -67.56
C SER A 2 -0.25 -11.46 -67.65
N SER A 3 -1.40 -11.10 -67.08
CA SER A 3 -1.85 -9.75 -66.72
C SER A 3 -1.05 -9.20 -65.53
N GLY A 4 -0.51 -7.99 -65.69
CA GLY A 4 0.14 -7.23 -64.62
C GLY A 4 -0.89 -6.50 -63.76
N ALA A 5 -1.02 -6.90 -62.50
CA ALA A 5 -1.87 -6.25 -61.51
C ALA A 5 -1.05 -5.31 -60.62
N ALA A 6 -1.64 -4.16 -60.32
CA ALA A 6 -1.10 -3.08 -59.50
C ALA A 6 -0.74 -3.56 -58.08
N ASN A 7 0.44 -3.15 -57.60
CA ASN A 7 0.89 -3.39 -56.23
C ASN A 7 0.49 -2.21 -55.35
N CYS A 8 -0.68 -2.30 -54.73
CA CYS A 8 -1.06 -1.48 -53.59
C CYS A 8 -1.55 -2.42 -52.48
N SER A 9 -0.80 -2.51 -51.40
CA SER A 9 -1.18 -3.27 -50.22
C SER A 9 -0.82 -2.45 -48.98
N ALA A 10 -1.87 -2.05 -48.26
CA ALA A 10 -1.83 -1.31 -47.02
C ALA A 10 -1.10 -2.11 -45.92
N PRO A 11 -0.48 -1.44 -44.92
CA PRO A 11 0.05 -2.13 -43.76
C PRO A 11 -1.08 -2.73 -42.93
N SER A 12 -0.98 -4.02 -42.62
CA SER A 12 -1.91 -4.73 -41.74
C SER A 12 -1.73 -4.26 -40.28
N PRO A 13 -2.82 -4.04 -39.52
CA PRO A 13 -2.72 -3.72 -38.10
C PRO A 13 -2.65 -5.03 -37.31
N SER A 14 -1.45 -5.43 -36.88
CA SER A 14 -1.26 -6.56 -35.98
C SER A 14 -1.15 -6.10 -34.53
N HIS A 15 -2.21 -6.42 -33.78
CA HIS A 15 -2.29 -6.57 -32.34
C HIS A 15 -2.21 -5.30 -31.48
N GLU A 16 -3.38 -4.67 -31.34
CA GLU A 16 -3.79 -4.00 -30.10
C GLU A 16 -3.64 -4.98 -28.92
N ILE A 17 -2.53 -4.88 -28.19
CA ILE A 17 -2.49 -5.32 -26.80
C ILE A 17 -2.97 -4.12 -26.01
N THR A 18 -4.28 -4.10 -25.73
CA THR A 18 -4.88 -3.22 -24.73
C THR A 18 -4.12 -3.44 -23.43
N GLU A 19 -3.18 -2.53 -23.14
CA GLU A 19 -2.70 -2.30 -21.79
C GLU A 19 -3.95 -2.08 -20.93
N GLN A 20 -4.37 -3.13 -20.22
CA GLN A 20 -5.10 -2.95 -18.99
C GLN A 20 -4.15 -2.19 -18.05
N ARG A 21 -4.17 -0.87 -18.20
CA ARG A 21 -3.84 0.08 -17.15
C ARG A 21 -4.73 -0.30 -15.99
N ALA A 22 -4.25 -1.22 -15.14
CA ALA A 22 -4.65 -1.24 -13.74
C ALA A 22 -4.50 0.22 -13.31
N ALA A 23 -5.62 0.89 -13.08
CA ALA A 23 -5.64 2.30 -12.74
C ALA A 23 -4.63 2.46 -11.60
N LEU A 24 -3.53 3.16 -11.88
CA LEU A 24 -2.53 3.44 -10.85
C LEU A 24 -3.31 4.01 -9.67
N PRO A 25 -3.14 3.48 -8.44
CA PRO A 25 -3.86 4.00 -7.29
C PRO A 25 -3.71 5.52 -7.30
N ASP A 26 -4.82 6.24 -7.31
CA ASP A 26 -4.76 7.69 -7.23
C ASP A 26 -4.27 8.03 -5.82
N TYR A 27 -2.96 8.17 -5.69
CA TYR A 27 -2.23 8.43 -4.44
C TYR A 27 -2.62 9.76 -3.78
N LYS A 28 -3.51 10.54 -4.41
CA LYS A 28 -4.15 11.73 -3.80
C LYS A 28 -5.38 11.38 -2.95
N LYS A 29 -5.98 10.21 -3.14
CA LYS A 29 -7.20 9.81 -2.44
C LYS A 29 -6.92 9.25 -1.05
N LEU A 30 -7.74 9.67 -0.09
CA LEU A 30 -7.72 9.10 1.25
C LEU A 30 -8.08 7.60 1.19
N THR A 31 -7.29 6.81 1.90
CA THR A 31 -7.38 5.36 1.94
C THR A 31 -7.27 4.90 3.39
N ARG A 32 -7.97 3.82 3.75
CA ARG A 32 -7.71 3.06 4.97
C ARG A 32 -6.99 1.77 4.62
N LEU A 33 -6.06 1.34 5.47
CA LEU A 33 -5.44 0.02 5.36
C LEU A 33 -6.12 -0.95 6.32
N TYR A 34 -7.05 -1.74 5.81
CA TYR A 34 -7.79 -2.75 6.58
C TYR A 34 -6.97 -4.02 6.72
N CYS A 35 -6.54 -4.35 7.93
CA CYS A 35 -5.82 -5.58 8.22
C CYS A 35 -6.77 -6.79 8.22
N MET A 36 -6.43 -7.80 7.43
CA MET A 36 -7.14 -9.08 7.39
C MET A 36 -7.20 -9.75 8.78
N ASN A 37 -6.21 -9.50 9.64
CA ASN A 37 -6.13 -10.08 10.97
C ASN A 37 -6.95 -9.30 11.98
N GLY A 38 -8.13 -9.83 12.30
CA GLY A 38 -9.00 -9.25 13.31
C GLY A 38 -9.85 -8.09 12.78
N GLY A 39 -9.60 -7.53 11.60
CA GLY A 39 -10.46 -6.49 11.01
C GLY A 39 -10.31 -5.13 11.66
N TYR A 40 -9.07 -4.63 11.66
CA TYR A 40 -8.70 -3.30 12.14
C TYR A 40 -8.15 -2.47 10.99
N HIS A 41 -8.45 -1.17 10.97
CA HIS A 41 -7.75 -0.20 10.14
C HIS A 41 -6.46 0.25 10.83
N LEU A 42 -5.37 0.37 10.07
CA LEU A 42 -4.15 0.99 10.57
C LEU A 42 -4.42 2.46 10.94
N GLN A 43 -4.03 2.84 12.15
CA GLN A 43 -4.23 4.16 12.72
C GLN A 43 -2.89 4.75 13.14
N LEU A 44 -2.66 6.01 12.77
CA LEU A 44 -1.52 6.82 13.19
C LEU A 44 -2.06 7.98 14.03
N LEU A 45 -1.56 8.13 15.25
CA LEU A 45 -1.97 9.20 16.17
C LEU A 45 -0.96 10.36 16.18
N PRO A 46 -1.38 11.58 16.55
CA PRO A 46 -0.50 12.76 16.62
C PRO A 46 0.68 12.60 17.60
N ASP A 47 0.51 11.76 18.63
CA ASP A 47 1.52 11.48 19.66
C ASP A 47 2.65 10.53 19.20
N GLY A 48 2.59 10.01 17.98
CA GLY A 48 3.56 9.03 17.47
C GLY A 48 3.08 7.58 17.49
N THR A 49 1.95 7.30 18.14
CA THR A 49 1.44 5.94 18.32
C THR A 49 0.89 5.38 17.01
N VAL A 50 1.26 4.13 16.71
CA VAL A 50 0.65 3.30 15.66
C VAL A 50 -0.18 2.20 16.32
N ARG A 51 -1.40 1.98 15.85
CA ARG A 51 -2.25 0.86 16.30
C ARG A 51 -3.32 0.50 15.27
N GLY A 52 -4.16 -0.47 15.61
CA GLY A 52 -5.37 -0.82 14.86
C GLY A 52 -6.62 -0.24 15.52
N GLN A 53 -7.52 0.31 14.70
CA GLN A 53 -8.82 0.85 15.10
C GLN A 53 -9.95 0.18 14.32
N ARG A 54 -11.09 -0.12 14.96
CA ARG A 54 -12.26 -0.73 14.30
C ARG A 54 -13.30 0.29 13.86
N ASP A 55 -13.33 1.44 14.51
CA ASP A 55 -14.26 2.49 14.17
C ASP A 55 -13.99 3.02 12.76
N ASP A 56 -14.93 2.76 11.84
CA ASP A 56 -14.86 3.26 10.47
C ASP A 56 -15.02 4.79 10.44
N GLY A 57 -15.47 5.47 11.50
CA GLY A 57 -15.52 6.93 11.58
C GLY A 57 -14.23 7.61 12.03
N ASP A 58 -13.23 6.85 12.49
CA ASP A 58 -12.03 7.44 13.09
C ASP A 58 -11.11 8.05 12.03
N VAL A 59 -11.03 9.38 12.04
CA VAL A 59 -10.29 10.19 11.06
C VAL A 59 -8.78 9.90 11.06
N HIS A 60 -8.21 9.38 12.15
CA HIS A 60 -6.79 9.01 12.23
C HIS A 60 -6.47 7.69 11.49
N THR A 61 -7.49 7.05 10.92
CA THR A 61 -7.33 5.91 9.99
C THR A 61 -7.22 6.35 8.54
N PHE A 62 -7.37 7.65 8.26
CA PHE A 62 -7.20 8.21 6.92
C PHE A 62 -5.73 8.34 6.56
N LEU A 63 -5.33 7.60 5.54
CA LEU A 63 -3.96 7.52 5.07
C LEU A 63 -3.88 7.98 3.61
N LYS A 64 -2.79 8.66 3.28
CA LYS A 64 -2.31 8.85 1.90
C LYS A 64 -1.10 7.97 1.67
N LEU A 65 -1.24 7.00 0.78
CA LEU A 65 -0.10 6.24 0.28
C LEU A 65 0.47 7.04 -0.88
N LYS A 66 1.79 7.28 -0.88
CA LYS A 66 2.48 7.97 -1.97
C LYS A 66 3.54 7.05 -2.54
N ALA A 67 3.38 6.62 -3.79
CA ALA A 67 4.46 5.94 -4.50
C ALA A 67 5.61 6.92 -4.75
N VAL A 68 6.80 6.52 -4.31
CA VAL A 68 8.04 7.30 -4.45
C VAL A 68 9.04 6.63 -5.39
N ASP A 69 8.85 5.34 -5.65
CA ASP A 69 9.61 4.53 -6.60
C ASP A 69 8.75 3.30 -6.99
N ARG A 70 9.20 2.48 -7.94
CA ARG A 70 8.53 1.24 -8.34
C ARG A 70 8.37 0.31 -7.14
N GLY A 71 7.12 0.09 -6.74
CA GLY A 71 6.76 -0.75 -5.59
C GLY A 71 7.20 -0.19 -4.25
N VAL A 72 7.60 1.08 -4.15
CA VAL A 72 7.97 1.73 -2.88
C VAL A 72 6.99 2.83 -2.55
N VAL A 73 6.42 2.77 -1.35
CA VAL A 73 5.48 3.76 -0.84
C VAL A 73 5.98 4.41 0.43
N VAL A 74 5.55 5.64 0.64
CA VAL A 74 5.52 6.31 1.95
C VAL A 74 4.06 6.45 2.36
N ILE A 75 3.73 6.22 3.62
CA ILE A 75 2.34 6.21 4.13
C ILE A 75 2.19 7.36 5.13
N LEU A 76 1.44 8.39 4.75
CA LEU A 76 1.10 9.55 5.59
C LEU A 76 -0.24 9.31 6.28
N GLY A 77 -0.32 9.48 7.59
CA GLY A 77 -1.59 9.66 8.28
C GLY A 77 -2.03 11.11 8.12
N GLU A 78 -3.14 11.32 7.42
CA GLU A 78 -3.61 12.66 7.01
C GLU A 78 -3.81 13.55 8.23
N GLU A 79 -4.67 13.13 9.16
CA GLU A 79 -4.98 13.92 10.35
C GLU A 79 -3.84 14.01 11.34
N ALA A 80 -3.01 12.96 11.43
CA ALA A 80 -1.86 13.00 12.32
C ALA A 80 -0.75 13.92 11.80
N GLY A 81 -0.68 14.16 10.48
CA GLY A 81 0.45 14.84 9.84
C GLY A 81 1.77 14.09 9.99
N ARG A 82 1.71 12.75 10.09
CA ARG A 82 2.87 11.89 10.42
C ARG A 82 2.98 10.70 9.50
N TYR A 83 4.19 10.24 9.27
CA TYR A 83 4.50 9.13 8.37
C TYR A 83 4.66 7.83 9.13
N LEU A 84 4.09 6.73 8.64
CA LEU A 84 4.36 5.40 9.18
C LEU A 84 5.85 5.12 9.04
N ALA A 85 6.45 4.56 10.09
CA ALA A 85 7.85 4.16 10.10
C ALA A 85 8.03 2.88 10.92
N MET A 86 9.15 2.20 10.68
CA MET A 86 9.56 1.02 11.44
C MET A 86 11.00 1.18 11.90
N ASN A 87 11.23 1.12 13.21
CA ASN A 87 12.57 1.32 13.76
C ASN A 87 13.45 0.07 13.70
N SER A 88 14.70 0.20 14.15
CA SER A 88 15.71 -0.89 14.23
C SER A 88 15.33 -2.07 15.12
N GLU A 89 14.36 -1.92 16.03
CA GLU A 89 13.80 -3.02 16.81
C GLU A 89 12.58 -3.68 16.12
N GLY A 90 12.24 -3.22 14.92
CA GLY A 90 11.04 -3.61 14.18
C GLY A 90 9.75 -3.11 14.82
N ARG A 91 9.78 -2.07 15.65
CA ARG A 91 8.57 -1.46 16.20
C ARG A 91 8.02 -0.44 15.22
N LEU A 92 6.71 -0.51 14.98
CA LEU A 92 6.01 0.53 14.24
C LEU A 92 5.84 1.77 15.11
N TYR A 93 6.07 2.93 14.50
CA TYR A 93 5.85 4.24 15.09
C TYR A 93 5.47 5.22 13.96
N SER A 94 5.10 6.45 14.30
CA SER A 94 4.90 7.51 13.30
C SER A 94 5.90 8.66 13.46
N SER A 95 6.53 9.04 12.35
CA SER A 95 7.56 10.09 12.27
C SER A 95 6.95 11.43 11.80
N PRO A 96 7.36 12.59 12.38
CA PRO A 96 6.87 13.89 11.92
C PRO A 96 7.45 14.30 10.54
N THR A 97 8.56 13.68 10.14
CA THR A 97 9.22 13.92 8.84
C THR A 97 9.56 12.60 8.18
N VAL A 98 9.60 12.57 6.85
CA VAL A 98 10.05 11.39 6.11
C VAL A 98 11.54 11.14 6.41
N ASN A 99 11.86 9.89 6.74
CA ASN A 99 13.23 9.41 6.92
C ASN A 99 13.37 8.02 6.26
N GLU A 100 14.54 7.40 6.34
CA GLU A 100 14.81 6.08 5.74
C GLU A 100 13.91 4.94 6.26
N GLU A 101 13.38 5.07 7.48
CA GLU A 101 12.49 4.10 8.12
C GLU A 101 11.03 4.21 7.64
N CYS A 102 10.70 5.25 6.86
CA CYS A 102 9.35 5.53 6.34
C CYS A 102 9.05 4.86 4.99
N TYR A 103 10.02 4.17 4.39
CA TYR A 103 9.87 3.57 3.06
C TYR A 103 9.49 2.10 3.16
N PHE A 104 8.38 1.74 2.52
CA PHE A 104 7.89 0.37 2.49
C PHE A 104 7.80 -0.16 1.06
N LEU A 105 8.22 -1.41 0.87
CA LEU A 105 7.97 -2.17 -0.35
C LEU A 105 6.51 -2.65 -0.31
N GLU A 106 5.67 -2.11 -1.19
CA GLU A 106 4.30 -2.53 -1.40
C GLU A 106 4.27 -3.68 -2.40
N LYS A 107 3.63 -4.79 -2.03
CA LYS A 107 3.44 -5.94 -2.91
C LYS A 107 1.99 -6.42 -2.82
N LEU A 108 1.33 -6.55 -3.96
CA LEU A 108 0.08 -7.27 -4.10
C LEU A 108 0.35 -8.77 -4.03
N GLU A 109 -0.30 -9.46 -3.09
CA GLU A 109 -0.18 -10.90 -2.90
C GLU A 109 -1.31 -11.65 -3.61
N GLU A 110 -1.14 -12.98 -3.76
CA GLU A 110 -2.07 -13.86 -4.48
C GLU A 110 -3.49 -13.86 -3.90
N ASN A 111 -3.65 -13.52 -2.62
CA ASN A 111 -4.94 -13.39 -1.96
C ASN A 111 -5.64 -12.03 -2.20
N HIS A 112 -5.07 -11.19 -3.06
CA HIS A 112 -5.53 -9.83 -3.38
C HIS A 112 -5.42 -8.82 -2.23
N TYR A 113 -4.59 -9.11 -1.22
CA TYR A 113 -4.19 -8.14 -0.19
C TYR A 113 -2.77 -7.66 -0.47
N ASN A 114 -2.45 -6.47 0.04
CA ASN A 114 -1.09 -5.94 -0.02
C ASN A 114 -0.31 -6.31 1.24
N THR A 115 0.99 -6.50 1.08
CA THR A 115 1.98 -6.47 2.16
C THR A 115 2.83 -5.22 2.04
N TYR A 116 3.36 -4.76 3.18
CA TYR A 116 4.24 -3.59 3.28
C TYR A 116 5.50 -3.98 4.06
N GLN A 117 6.58 -4.31 3.35
CA GLN A 117 7.86 -4.70 3.96
C GLN A 117 8.73 -3.45 4.19
N SER A 118 9.45 -3.37 5.31
CA SER A 118 10.43 -2.29 5.49
C SER A 118 11.48 -2.34 4.38
N LYS A 119 11.68 -1.22 3.67
CA LYS A 119 12.74 -1.09 2.66
C LYS A 119 14.11 -1.03 3.30
N HIS A 120 14.26 -0.31 4.41
CA HIS A 120 15.52 -0.16 5.12
C HIS A 120 15.97 -1.48 5.77
N TYR A 121 15.03 -2.22 6.39
CA TYR A 121 15.29 -3.53 7.01
C TYR A 121 14.90 -4.71 6.11
N LYS A 122 15.07 -4.58 4.79
CA LYS A 122 14.59 -5.56 3.80
C LYS A 122 15.12 -6.98 4.06
N GLU A 123 16.42 -7.11 4.32
CA GLU A 123 17.09 -8.41 4.57
C GLU A 123 16.51 -9.16 5.78
N MET A 124 15.87 -8.44 6.71
CA MET A 124 15.24 -9.04 7.89
C MET A 124 13.83 -9.57 7.62
N ASN A 125 13.27 -9.32 6.43
CA ASN A 125 11.89 -9.69 6.06
C ASN A 125 10.84 -9.18 7.05
N TRP A 126 10.98 -7.94 7.51
CA TRP A 126 10.04 -7.32 8.44
C TRP A 126 8.92 -6.58 7.72
N TYR A 127 7.69 -6.84 8.16
CA TYR A 127 6.48 -6.28 7.59
C TYR A 127 5.75 -5.39 8.58
N VAL A 128 5.01 -4.41 8.06
CA VAL A 128 3.92 -3.78 8.80
C VAL A 128 2.93 -4.88 9.19
N GLY A 129 2.48 -4.89 10.44
CA GLY A 129 1.48 -5.87 10.85
C GLY A 129 0.73 -5.52 12.12
N LEU A 130 -0.51 -6.01 12.19
CA LEU A 130 -1.38 -5.87 13.35
C LEU A 130 -1.75 -7.25 13.91
N LYS A 131 -1.76 -7.36 15.24
CA LYS A 131 -2.23 -8.55 15.96
C LYS A 131 -3.77 -8.60 15.94
N LYS A 132 -4.34 -9.76 16.29
CA LYS A 132 -5.81 -9.95 16.39
C LYS A 132 -6.50 -9.01 17.39
N ASN A 133 -5.74 -8.39 18.30
CA ASN A 133 -6.24 -7.43 19.27
C ASN A 133 -5.97 -5.97 18.87
N GLY A 134 -5.58 -5.70 17.61
CA GLY A 134 -5.31 -4.37 17.09
C GLY A 134 -3.96 -3.79 17.49
N ARG A 135 -3.19 -4.41 18.39
CA ARG A 135 -1.84 -3.91 18.71
C ARG A 135 -0.87 -4.15 17.57
N PRO A 136 0.13 -3.27 17.36
CA PRO A 136 1.21 -3.52 16.41
C PRO A 136 1.92 -4.85 16.69
N LYS A 137 2.24 -5.54 15.60
CA LYS A 137 3.11 -6.71 15.60
C LYS A 137 4.50 -6.23 15.20
N THR A 138 5.50 -6.59 15.99
CA THR A 138 6.89 -6.18 15.73
C THR A 138 7.45 -6.96 14.55
N GLY A 139 8.27 -6.30 13.73
CA GLY A 139 8.95 -6.82 12.54
C GLY A 139 9.52 -8.23 12.73
N PRO A 140 10.36 -8.49 13.76
CA PRO A 140 10.91 -9.82 14.03
C PRO A 140 9.88 -10.94 14.22
N ARG A 141 8.62 -10.61 14.49
CA ARG A 141 7.54 -11.58 14.67
C ARG A 141 6.65 -11.72 13.44
N THR A 142 6.88 -10.94 12.39
CA THR A 142 6.17 -11.00 11.12
C THR A 142 6.80 -12.05 10.19
N HIS A 143 6.00 -12.67 9.34
CA HIS A 143 6.47 -13.54 8.24
C HIS A 143 5.37 -13.70 7.18
N ILE A 144 5.80 -14.03 5.96
CA ILE A 144 4.91 -14.31 4.82
C ILE A 144 3.86 -15.37 5.19
N GLY A 145 2.63 -15.18 4.72
CA GLY A 145 1.50 -16.07 5.00
C GLY A 145 0.71 -15.73 6.27
N GLN A 146 1.23 -14.88 7.16
CA GLN A 146 0.44 -14.40 8.29
C GLN A 146 -0.66 -13.46 7.86
N LYS A 147 -1.90 -13.71 8.30
CA LYS A 147 -3.00 -12.73 8.16
C LYS A 147 -2.64 -11.35 8.72
N ALA A 148 -1.74 -11.30 9.71
CA ALA A 148 -1.32 -10.09 10.41
C ALA A 148 -0.62 -9.06 9.51
N ILE A 149 -0.08 -9.48 8.36
CA ILE A 149 0.66 -8.61 7.44
C ILE A 149 -0.12 -8.26 6.18
N PHE A 150 -1.32 -8.81 6.02
CA PHE A 150 -2.17 -8.58 4.84
C PHE A 150 -3.11 -7.41 5.10
N PHE A 151 -3.02 -6.39 4.25
CA PHE A 151 -3.84 -5.19 4.30
C PHE A 151 -4.59 -4.99 2.99
N LEU A 152 -5.87 -4.66 3.09
CA LEU A 152 -6.70 -4.26 1.97
C LEU A 152 -6.82 -2.73 1.97
N PRO A 153 -6.30 -2.04 0.94
CA PRO A 153 -6.59 -0.62 0.73
C PRO A 153 -8.09 -0.42 0.46
N ARG A 154 -8.76 0.37 1.30
CA ARG A 154 -10.17 0.77 1.15
C ARG A 154 -10.21 2.27 0.89
N GLN A 155 -10.77 2.68 -0.25
CA GLN A 155 -10.95 4.12 -0.52
C GLN A 155 -11.94 4.70 0.48
N VAL A 156 -11.62 5.89 0.98
CA VAL A 156 -12.55 6.72 1.74
C VAL A 156 -13.29 7.56 0.71
N HIS A 157 -14.61 7.38 0.62
CA HIS A 157 -15.43 8.29 -0.16
C HIS A 157 -15.62 9.55 0.67
N ASP A 158 -15.22 10.71 0.15
CA ASP A 158 -15.76 11.97 0.64
C ASP A 158 -17.26 11.93 0.37
N SER A 159 -18.05 11.69 1.41
CA SER A 159 -19.43 12.14 1.45
C SER A 159 -19.39 13.65 1.59
N GLY A 160 -19.04 14.34 0.50
CA GLY A 160 -19.18 15.78 0.41
C GLY A 160 -20.65 16.14 0.56
N GLU A 161 -20.98 16.83 1.65
CA GLU A 161 -22.09 17.79 1.65
C GLU A 161 -21.79 18.94 0.68
#